data_AF-A0A378L9U9-F1
#
_entry.id   AF-A0A378L9U9-F1
#
_cell.length_a   1.000
_cell.length_b   1.000
_cell.length_c   1.000
_cell.angle_alpha   90.00
_cell.angle_beta   90.00
_cell.angle_gamma   90.00
#
_symmetry.space_group_name_H-M   'P 1'
#
loop_
_entity.id
_entity.type
_entity.pdbx_description
1 polymer ?
#
loop_
_entity_poly.entity_id
_entity_poly.type
_entity_poly.pdbx_seq_one_letter_code
_entity_poly.pdbx_strand_id
1 'polypeptide(L)'
;MHQKEYKGSFIRHIIRGMITSLLVIIIPLSIVACDKGSPLNHPVPGGGCQTGTIACNGSCVNTQTDNNNCGACGNVCSTGSTCSSGQCVAQCIAPFTLCNGTCVNAQTDSNNCGSCGIVCPSGSTCSGGVCLG
;
A
#
# COMPACT_ATOMS: atom_id res chain seq x y z
N MET A 1 72.99 -6.26 21.87
CA MET A 1 72.23 -5.06 21.43
C MET A 1 70.84 -5.44 20.90
N HIS A 2 70.00 -6.14 21.69
CA HIS A 2 68.78 -6.82 21.19
C HIS A 2 67.44 -6.24 21.72
N GLN A 3 67.48 -5.20 22.56
CA GLN A 3 66.29 -4.68 23.27
C GLN A 3 65.60 -3.48 22.58
N LYS A 4 66.21 -2.89 21.54
CA LYS A 4 65.65 -1.73 20.81
C LYS A 4 64.68 -2.16 19.69
N GLU A 5 64.94 -3.29 19.02
CA GLU A 5 64.07 -3.82 17.96
C GLU A 5 62.75 -4.41 18.49
N TYR A 6 62.79 -5.05 19.67
CA TYR A 6 61.60 -5.61 20.32
C TYR A 6 60.57 -4.55 20.70
N LYS A 7 61.00 -3.38 21.23
CA LYS A 7 60.10 -2.25 21.54
C LYS A 7 59.45 -1.67 20.28
N GLY A 8 60.19 -1.57 19.17
CA GLY A 8 59.65 -1.10 17.89
C GLY A 8 58.67 -2.08 17.24
N SER A 9 58.86 -3.39 17.40
CA SER A 9 57.90 -4.40 16.95
C SER A 9 56.63 -4.40 17.82
N PHE A 10 56.79 -4.29 19.14
CA PHE A 10 55.68 -4.26 20.10
C PHE A 10 54.77 -3.03 19.91
N ILE A 11 55.37 -1.84 19.75
CA ILE A 11 54.63 -0.60 19.46
C ILE A 11 53.90 -0.69 18.12
N ARG A 12 54.51 -1.31 17.10
CA ARG A 12 53.85 -1.55 15.80
C ARG A 12 52.64 -2.48 15.90
N HIS A 13 52.68 -3.49 16.76
CA HIS A 13 51.53 -4.37 16.99
C HIS A 13 50.42 -3.69 17.80
N ILE A 14 50.76 -2.88 18.80
CA ILE A 14 49.80 -2.10 19.57
C ILE A 14 49.08 -1.08 18.68
N ILE A 15 49.83 -0.32 17.87
CA ILE A 15 49.26 0.68 16.96
C ILE A 15 48.39 0.01 15.88
N ARG A 16 48.83 -1.12 15.30
CA ARG A 16 48.03 -1.88 14.33
C ARG A 16 46.75 -2.42 14.97
N GLY A 17 46.83 -2.98 16.18
CA GLY A 17 45.69 -3.49 16.94
C GLY A 17 44.68 -2.41 17.31
N MET A 18 45.15 -1.23 17.74
CA MET A 18 44.30 -0.09 18.03
C MET A 18 43.60 0.44 16.78
N ILE A 19 44.30 0.55 15.65
CA ILE A 19 43.71 0.99 14.37
C ILE A 19 42.70 -0.03 13.86
N THR A 20 42.98 -1.34 13.93
CA THR A 20 42.01 -2.37 13.54
C THR A 20 40.78 -2.39 14.44
N SER A 21 40.94 -2.22 15.76
CA SER A 21 39.81 -2.16 16.69
C SER A 21 39.00 -0.88 16.55
N LEU A 22 39.63 0.27 16.26
CA LEU A 22 38.92 1.52 15.96
C LEU A 22 38.11 1.38 14.66
N LEU A 23 38.69 0.78 13.61
CA LEU A 23 37.98 0.56 12.34
C LEU A 23 36.77 -0.35 12.52
N VAL A 24 36.82 -1.38 13.36
CA VAL A 24 35.69 -2.29 13.62
C VAL A 24 34.57 -1.63 14.44
N ILE A 25 34.87 -0.56 15.20
CA ILE A 25 33.89 0.20 16.00
C ILE A 25 33.33 1.40 15.21
N ILE A 26 34.10 1.98 14.28
CA ILE A 26 33.71 3.14 13.46
C ILE A 26 33.06 2.72 12.12
N ILE A 27 33.26 1.49 11.64
CA ILE A 27 32.40 0.89 10.61
C ILE A 27 31.07 0.64 11.30
N PRO A 28 30.07 1.52 11.16
CA PRO A 28 28.82 1.38 11.88
C PRO A 28 28.10 0.15 11.32
N LEU A 29 26.97 -0.18 11.92
CA LEU A 29 25.92 -1.11 11.50
C LEU A 29 25.48 -1.07 10.01
N SER A 30 26.20 -0.40 9.10
CA SER A 30 25.92 -0.26 7.68
C SER A 30 26.03 -1.55 6.86
N ILE A 31 26.63 -2.63 7.39
CA ILE A 31 26.71 -3.92 6.67
C ILE A 31 25.59 -4.89 7.10
N VAL A 32 24.90 -4.64 8.23
CA VAL A 32 23.70 -5.40 8.63
C VAL A 32 22.45 -4.55 8.36
N ALA A 33 22.31 -4.11 7.12
CA ALA A 33 21.00 -3.89 6.53
C ALA A 33 20.63 -5.14 5.73
N CYS A 34 20.32 -6.24 6.42
CA CYS A 34 19.28 -7.13 5.89
C CYS A 34 17.96 -6.40 6.09
N ASP A 35 17.72 -5.40 5.24
CA ASP A 35 16.47 -4.68 5.17
C ASP A 35 15.43 -5.66 4.62
N LYS A 36 14.85 -6.47 5.51
CA LYS A 36 13.62 -7.20 5.21
C LYS A 36 12.49 -6.18 5.16
N GLY A 37 12.44 -5.34 4.13
CA GLY A 37 11.28 -4.50 3.85
C GLY A 37 11.53 -3.06 3.43
N SER A 38 12.32 -2.83 2.37
CA SER A 38 12.18 -1.58 1.61
C SER A 38 10.89 -1.65 0.76
N PRO A 39 9.88 -0.77 0.93
CA PRO A 39 8.62 -0.83 0.19
C PRO A 39 8.67 -0.15 -1.19
N LEU A 40 9.85 0.16 -1.73
CA LEU A 40 9.96 1.02 -2.92
C LEU A 40 10.64 0.26 -4.08
N ASN A 41 9.79 -0.33 -4.91
CA ASN A 41 9.98 -0.42 -6.37
C ASN A 41 11.31 -1.01 -6.87
N HIS A 42 11.66 -2.22 -6.44
CA HIS A 42 12.70 -2.99 -7.13
C HIS A 42 12.14 -3.59 -8.43
N PRO A 43 12.81 -3.43 -9.58
CA PRO A 43 12.50 -4.20 -10.78
C PRO A 43 12.78 -5.67 -10.47
N VAL A 44 11.81 -6.54 -10.71
CA VAL A 44 11.98 -7.99 -10.54
C VAL A 44 13.02 -8.51 -11.55
N PRO A 45 14.18 -8.97 -11.06
CA PRO A 45 14.57 -10.34 -11.32
C PRO A 45 15.24 -11.00 -10.09
N GLY A 46 14.70 -12.14 -9.64
CA GLY A 46 15.39 -13.07 -8.73
C GLY A 46 14.84 -13.23 -7.30
N GLY A 47 13.72 -12.59 -6.96
CA GLY A 47 13.01 -12.82 -5.70
C GLY A 47 11.60 -12.26 -5.83
N GLY A 48 10.58 -13.10 -5.66
CA GLY A 48 9.19 -12.77 -5.98
C GLY A 48 8.60 -11.59 -5.20
N CYS A 49 7.34 -11.27 -5.51
CA CYS A 49 6.62 -10.20 -4.82
C CYS A 49 6.41 -10.51 -3.33
N GLN A 50 6.33 -9.44 -2.52
CA GLN A 50 6.00 -9.56 -1.11
C GLN A 50 4.61 -10.19 -0.93
N THR A 51 4.40 -10.88 0.18
CA THR A 51 3.09 -11.45 0.55
C THR A 51 1.99 -10.39 0.43
N GLY A 52 0.89 -10.74 -0.25
CA GLY A 52 -0.22 -9.82 -0.51
C GLY A 52 -0.09 -8.98 -1.78
N THR A 53 0.98 -9.17 -2.57
CA THR A 53 1.15 -8.55 -3.88
C THR A 53 1.53 -9.60 -4.93
N ILE A 54 1.21 -9.32 -6.20
CA ILE A 54 1.56 -10.19 -7.33
C ILE A 54 2.35 -9.40 -8.36
N ALA A 55 3.14 -10.11 -9.18
CA ALA A 55 3.86 -9.49 -10.27
C ALA A 55 2.92 -9.19 -11.44
N CYS A 56 2.73 -7.91 -11.75
CA CYS A 56 2.02 -7.41 -12.92
C CYS A 56 2.95 -6.49 -13.71
N ASN A 57 3.27 -6.88 -14.96
CA ASN A 57 4.08 -6.08 -15.89
C ASN A 57 5.41 -5.57 -15.32
N GLY A 58 6.09 -6.38 -14.49
CA GLY A 58 7.38 -6.03 -13.88
C GLY A 58 7.30 -5.23 -12.58
N SER A 59 6.09 -4.99 -12.05
CA SER A 59 5.87 -4.36 -10.76
C SER A 59 5.06 -5.27 -9.83
N CYS A 60 5.29 -5.16 -8.52
CA CYS A 60 4.46 -5.84 -7.53
C CYS A 60 3.25 -4.96 -7.21
N VAL A 61 2.04 -5.47 -7.46
CA VAL A 61 0.78 -4.76 -7.24
C VAL A 61 -0.10 -5.53 -6.27
N ASN A 62 -0.88 -4.79 -5.48
CA ASN A 62 -1.88 -5.39 -4.60
C ASN A 62 -3.22 -5.43 -5.35
N THR A 63 -3.57 -6.58 -5.91
CA THR A 63 -4.84 -6.75 -6.62
C THR A 63 -6.07 -6.60 -5.74
N GLN A 64 -5.92 -6.58 -4.42
CA GLN A 64 -7.04 -6.40 -3.49
C GLN A 64 -7.46 -4.94 -3.33
N THR A 65 -6.59 -3.99 -3.68
CA THR A 65 -6.78 -2.56 -3.40
C THR A 65 -6.34 -1.64 -4.52
N ASP A 66 -5.62 -2.12 -5.53
CA ASP A 66 -5.17 -1.30 -6.65
C ASP A 66 -6.28 -1.14 -7.70
N ASN A 67 -6.77 0.09 -7.88
CA ASN A 67 -7.80 0.42 -8.86
C ASN A 67 -7.40 0.13 -10.31
N ASN A 68 -6.12 0.00 -10.63
CA ASN A 68 -5.64 -0.31 -11.99
C ASN A 68 -5.37 -1.81 -12.20
N ASN A 69 -5.43 -2.63 -11.14
CA ASN A 69 -5.11 -4.05 -11.16
C ASN A 69 -6.08 -4.86 -10.28
N CYS A 70 -7.36 -4.49 -10.23
CA CYS A 70 -8.29 -5.01 -9.24
C CYS A 70 -8.70 -6.46 -9.53
N GLY A 71 -8.37 -7.40 -8.62
CA GLY A 71 -8.59 -8.83 -8.81
C GLY A 71 -7.64 -9.51 -9.83
N ALA A 72 -7.12 -8.77 -10.81
CA ALA A 72 -6.15 -9.25 -11.80
C ALA A 72 -5.33 -8.11 -12.41
N CYS A 73 -4.16 -8.43 -12.95
CA CYS A 73 -3.30 -7.45 -13.64
C CYS A 73 -4.04 -6.74 -14.77
N GLY A 74 -3.98 -5.41 -14.80
CA GLY A 74 -4.60 -4.58 -15.83
C GLY A 74 -6.12 -4.48 -15.76
N ASN A 75 -6.78 -5.07 -14.74
CA ASN A 75 -8.21 -4.87 -14.55
C ASN A 75 -8.46 -3.52 -13.86
N VAL A 76 -8.79 -2.51 -14.66
CA VAL A 76 -9.02 -1.13 -14.19
C VAL A 76 -10.48 -0.95 -13.77
N CYS A 77 -10.70 -0.44 -12.56
CA CYS A 77 -12.03 -0.06 -12.11
C CYS A 77 -12.52 1.19 -12.85
N SER A 78 -13.78 1.15 -13.28
CA SER A 78 -14.46 2.28 -13.93
C SER A 78 -14.51 3.52 -13.03
N THR A 79 -14.62 4.70 -13.64
CA THR A 79 -14.81 5.97 -12.91
C THR A 79 -15.98 5.87 -11.94
N GLY A 80 -15.79 6.36 -10.71
CA GLY A 80 -16.80 6.24 -9.64
C GLY A 80 -16.81 4.86 -8.97
N SER A 81 -15.81 4.02 -9.18
CA SER A 81 -15.60 2.76 -8.46
C SER A 81 -14.20 2.71 -7.84
N THR A 82 -14.05 1.94 -6.77
CA THR A 82 -12.77 1.68 -6.11
C THR A 82 -12.51 0.19 -6.02
N CYS A 83 -11.24 -0.23 -5.98
CA CYS A 83 -10.92 -1.61 -5.71
C CYS A 83 -11.08 -1.90 -4.22
N SER A 84 -11.93 -2.86 -3.88
CA SER A 84 -12.09 -3.34 -2.52
C SER A 84 -12.17 -4.86 -2.52
N SER A 85 -11.28 -5.49 -1.75
CA SER A 85 -11.18 -6.95 -1.65
C SER A 85 -11.07 -7.67 -3.00
N GLY A 86 -10.40 -7.03 -3.97
CA GLY A 86 -10.19 -7.59 -5.30
C GLY A 86 -11.38 -7.45 -6.24
N GLN A 87 -12.36 -6.63 -5.89
CA GLN A 87 -13.52 -6.33 -6.72
C GLN A 87 -13.67 -4.82 -6.90
N CYS A 88 -14.01 -4.39 -8.11
CA CYS A 88 -14.39 -3.01 -8.35
C CYS A 88 -15.77 -2.78 -7.76
N VAL A 89 -15.82 -2.01 -6.67
CA VAL A 89 -17.07 -1.65 -5.99
C VAL A 89 -17.41 -0.21 -6.31
N ALA A 90 -18.69 0.06 -6.60
CA ALA A 90 -19.17 1.41 -6.84
C ALA A 90 -18.97 2.25 -5.58
N GLN A 91 -18.35 3.42 -5.75
CA GLN A 91 -18.12 4.40 -4.71
C GLN A 91 -19.13 5.53 -4.89
N CYS A 92 -20.14 5.55 -4.03
CA CYS A 92 -21.13 6.61 -4.07
C CYS A 92 -20.59 7.83 -3.32
N ILE A 93 -20.27 8.87 -4.09
CA ILE A 93 -19.87 10.17 -3.55
C ILE A 93 -21.12 10.82 -2.95
N ALA A 94 -21.01 11.42 -1.76
CA ALA A 94 -22.13 12.13 -1.15
C ALA A 94 -22.73 13.17 -2.14
N PRO A 95 -24.07 13.29 -2.23
CA PRO A 95 -25.08 12.70 -1.34
C PRO A 95 -25.59 11.31 -1.75
N PHE A 96 -24.95 10.63 -2.70
CA PHE A 96 -25.43 9.35 -3.21
C PHE A 96 -25.15 8.21 -2.23
N THR A 97 -26.05 7.23 -2.20
CA THR A 97 -25.96 6.01 -1.39
C THR A 97 -25.91 4.79 -2.30
N LEU A 98 -25.12 3.79 -1.92
CA LEU A 98 -25.02 2.53 -2.66
C LEU A 98 -26.25 1.67 -2.39
N CYS A 99 -27.11 1.54 -3.40
CA CYS A 99 -28.30 0.70 -3.37
C CYS A 99 -28.21 -0.36 -4.48
N ASN A 100 -28.13 -1.63 -4.09
CA ASN A 100 -28.04 -2.78 -5.02
C ASN A 100 -26.95 -2.62 -6.10
N GLY A 101 -25.78 -2.11 -5.73
CA GLY A 101 -24.66 -1.88 -6.66
C GLY A 101 -24.75 -0.60 -7.48
N THR A 102 -25.81 0.20 -7.34
CA THR A 102 -25.98 1.47 -8.04
C THR A 102 -26.00 2.63 -7.05
N CYS A 103 -25.39 3.76 -7.42
CA CYS A 103 -25.44 4.97 -6.61
C CYS A 103 -26.74 5.73 -6.88
N VAL A 104 -27.58 5.87 -5.85
CA VAL A 104 -28.87 6.56 -5.92
C VAL A 104 -28.87 7.75 -4.97
N ASN A 105 -29.57 8.82 -5.34
CA ASN A 105 -29.76 9.95 -4.46
C ASN A 105 -31.02 9.75 -3.63
N ALA A 106 -30.87 9.20 -2.42
CA ALA A 106 -32.00 8.92 -1.54
C ALA A 106 -32.80 10.18 -1.12
N GLN A 107 -32.31 11.39 -1.41
CA GLN A 107 -33.03 12.62 -1.10
C GLN A 107 -34.05 13.02 -2.17
N THR A 108 -33.95 12.43 -3.37
CA THR A 108 -34.72 12.86 -4.56
C THR A 108 -35.21 11.71 -5.43
N ASP A 109 -34.65 10.51 -5.29
CA ASP A 109 -35.09 9.33 -6.04
C ASP A 109 -36.38 8.77 -5.42
N SER A 110 -37.45 8.79 -6.22
CA SER A 110 -38.77 8.32 -5.80
C SER A 110 -38.84 6.80 -5.61
N ASN A 111 -37.84 6.03 -6.07
CA ASN A 111 -37.73 4.60 -5.85
C ASN A 111 -36.81 4.22 -4.67
N ASN A 112 -36.12 5.20 -4.07
CA ASN A 112 -35.15 5.00 -2.99
C ASN A 112 -35.22 6.14 -1.94
N CYS A 113 -36.41 6.64 -1.65
CA CYS A 113 -36.60 7.87 -0.88
C CYS A 113 -36.31 7.67 0.61
N GLY A 114 -35.28 8.33 1.13
CA GLY A 114 -34.78 8.21 2.50
C GLY A 114 -33.90 6.99 2.74
N SER A 115 -34.12 5.88 2.02
CA SER A 115 -33.28 4.68 2.06
C SER A 115 -33.49 3.80 0.81
N CYS A 116 -32.59 2.85 0.59
CA CYS A 116 -32.66 1.91 -0.54
C CYS A 116 -33.99 1.16 -0.59
N GLY A 117 -34.64 1.17 -1.75
CA GLY A 117 -35.89 0.43 -2.00
C GLY A 117 -37.15 1.04 -1.40
N ILE A 118 -37.08 2.21 -0.76
CA ILE A 118 -38.28 2.93 -0.31
C ILE A 118 -38.89 3.66 -1.52
N VAL A 119 -39.99 3.11 -2.03
CA VAL A 119 -40.72 3.68 -3.18
C VAL A 119 -41.83 4.61 -2.67
N CYS A 120 -41.90 5.81 -3.22
CA CYS A 120 -42.98 6.74 -2.92
C CYS A 120 -44.32 6.28 -3.52
N PRO A 121 -45.45 6.59 -2.86
CA PRO A 121 -46.77 6.31 -3.41
C PRO A 121 -46.98 6.94 -4.79
N SER A 122 -47.89 6.37 -5.58
CA SER A 122 -48.21 6.91 -6.91
C SER A 122 -48.67 8.37 -6.82
N GLY A 123 -48.03 9.24 -7.61
CA GLY A 123 -48.30 10.68 -7.62
C GLY A 123 -47.47 11.49 -6.63
N SER A 124 -46.75 10.85 -5.70
CA SER A 124 -45.84 11.52 -4.78
C SER A 124 -44.45 11.75 -5.39
N THR A 125 -43.73 12.73 -4.85
CA THR A 125 -42.32 13.03 -5.17
C THR A 125 -41.44 12.81 -3.95
N CYS A 126 -40.18 12.45 -4.16
CA CYS A 126 -39.20 12.44 -3.08
C CYS A 126 -38.53 13.80 -2.94
N SER A 127 -38.59 14.38 -1.74
CA SER A 127 -37.89 15.63 -1.42
C SER A 127 -37.29 15.56 -0.02
N GLY A 128 -35.99 15.82 0.08
CA GLY A 128 -35.26 15.74 1.35
C GLY A 128 -35.28 14.35 2.00
N GLY A 129 -35.51 13.30 1.20
CA GLY A 129 -35.63 11.92 1.71
C GLY A 129 -37.01 11.57 2.27
N VAL A 130 -38.03 12.38 1.99
CA VAL A 130 -39.42 12.15 2.41
C VAL A 130 -40.31 12.16 1.17
N CYS A 131 -41.26 11.22 1.12
CA CYS A 131 -42.28 11.20 0.08
C CYS A 131 -43.36 12.24 0.39
N LEU A 132 -43.58 13.16 -0.55
CA LEU A 132 -44.56 14.24 -0.48
C LEU A 132 -45.60 14.05 -1.58
N GLY A 133 -46.89 14.14 -1.25
CA GLY A 133 -48.02 14.00 -2.17
C GLY A 133 -48.83 15.28 -2.30
#